data_AF-A0A8W8I6U1-F1
#
_entry.id   AF-A0A8W8I6U1-F1
#
_cell.length_a   1.000
_cell.length_b   1.000
_cell.length_c   1.000
_cell.angle_alpha   90.00
_cell.angle_beta   90.00
_cell.angle_gamma   90.00
#
_symmetry.space_group_name_H-M   'P 1'
#
loop_
_entity.id
_entity.type
_entity.pdbx_description
1 polymer ?
#
loop_
_entity_poly.entity_id
_entity_poly.type
_entity_poly.pdbx_seq_one_letter_code
_entity_poly.pdbx_strand_id
1 'polypeptide(L)'
;PPTTGQLMKILEELKIILNNKKKPIIHCYGGLGRSCVVAACFLMALDSEMTPEKAIEKMKELRGPRAVQTVKQFNYINEFRQTLADFQEENIEVKERSLSR
;
A
#
# COMPACT_ATOMS: atom_id res chain seq x y z
N PRO A 1 4.66 -5.38 8.28
CA PRO A 1 4.20 -4.36 7.30
C PRO A 1 4.87 -3.02 7.65
N PRO A 2 5.03 -2.07 6.72
CA PRO A 2 5.36 -0.68 7.07
C PRO A 2 4.29 -0.09 8.00
N THR A 3 4.59 1.01 8.69
CA THR A 3 3.53 1.77 9.39
C THR A 3 2.58 2.42 8.36
N THR A 4 1.38 2.80 8.78
CA THR A 4 0.40 3.46 7.90
C THR A 4 0.98 4.70 7.23
N GLY A 5 1.53 5.65 8.01
CA GLY A 5 2.13 6.86 7.45
C GLY A 5 3.31 6.59 6.49
N GLN A 6 4.13 5.58 6.78
CA GLN A 6 5.19 5.16 5.86
C GLN A 6 4.62 4.60 4.55
N LEU A 7 3.58 3.76 4.63
CA LEU A 7 2.95 3.21 3.44
C LEU A 7 2.35 4.33 2.58
N MET A 8 1.55 5.22 3.16
CA MET A 8 0.90 6.30 2.41
C MET A 8 1.92 7.18 1.68
N LYS A 9 3.02 7.52 2.35
CA LYS A 9 4.14 8.23 1.73
C LYS A 9 4.73 7.45 0.55
N ILE A 10 4.99 6.15 0.72
CA ILE A 10 5.51 5.30 -0.35
C ILE A 10 4.54 5.24 -1.54
N LEU A 11 3.24 5.07 -1.29
CA LEU A 11 2.23 4.99 -2.35
C LEU A 11 2.14 6.29 -3.15
N GLU A 12 2.19 7.43 -2.46
CA GLU A 12 2.21 8.75 -3.11
C GLU A 12 3.47 8.94 -3.95
N GLU A 13 4.65 8.60 -3.42
CA GLU A 13 5.91 8.65 -4.17
C GLU A 13 5.88 7.75 -5.42
N LEU A 14 5.36 6.52 -5.30
CA LEU A 14 5.21 5.60 -6.43
C LEU A 14 4.29 6.18 -7.50
N LYS A 15 3.17 6.78 -7.10
CA LYS A 15 2.22 7.45 -8.01
C LYS A 15 2.89 8.61 -8.74
N ILE A 16 3.65 9.45 -8.03
CA ILE A 16 4.42 10.56 -8.61
C ILE A 16 5.46 10.04 -9.62
N ILE A 17 6.20 8.98 -9.29
CA ILE A 17 7.21 8.39 -10.20
C ILE A 17 6.54 7.87 -11.48
N LEU A 18 5.42 7.15 -11.37
CA LEU A 18 4.68 6.64 -12.53
C LEU A 18 4.10 7.75 -13.40
N ASN A 19 3.52 8.79 -12.79
CA ASN A 19 3.01 9.95 -13.52
C ASN A 19 4.11 10.68 -14.30
N ASN A 20 5.34 10.66 -13.77
CA ASN A 20 6.52 11.18 -14.44
C ASN A 20 7.11 10.22 -15.49
N LYS A 21 6.37 9.17 -15.89
CA LYS A 21 6.77 8.13 -16.87
C LYS A 21 8.08 7.42 -16.51
N LYS A 22 8.43 7.39 -15.22
CA LYS A 22 9.58 6.65 -14.69
C LYS A 22 9.15 5.26 -14.20
N LYS A 23 10.12 4.37 -14.03
CA LYS A 23 9.89 2.97 -13.62
C LYS A 23 10.42 2.75 -12.19
N PRO A 24 9.57 2.80 -11.14
CA PRO A 24 10.02 2.56 -9.79
C PRO A 24 10.39 1.08 -9.58
N ILE A 25 11.37 0.83 -8.72
CA ILE A 25 11.70 -0.51 -8.23
C ILE A 25 11.43 -0.53 -6.73
N ILE A 26 10.71 -1.55 -6.27
CA ILE A 26 10.40 -1.77 -4.87
C ILE A 26 11.10 -3.07 -4.44
N HIS A 27 11.92 -3.00 -3.38
CA HIS A 27 12.54 -4.19 -2.81
C HIS A 27 12.57 -4.14 -1.27
N CYS A 28 12.89 -5.26 -0.66
CA CYS A 28 13.21 -5.36 0.76
C CYS A 28 14.46 -6.23 0.87
N TYR A 29 14.57 -7.09 1.88
CA TYR A 29 15.67 -8.06 1.94
C TYR A 29 15.46 -9.20 0.92
N GLY A 30 14.37 -9.97 1.04
CA GLY A 30 14.08 -11.10 0.14
C GLY A 30 13.04 -10.83 -0.94
N GLY A 31 12.38 -9.65 -0.94
CA GLY A 31 11.35 -9.30 -1.92
C GLY A 31 10.12 -10.23 -1.93
N LEU A 32 9.77 -10.81 -0.77
CA LEU A 32 8.62 -11.71 -0.60
C LEU A 32 7.59 -11.20 0.42
N GLY A 33 8.02 -10.44 1.42
CA GLY A 33 7.18 -9.91 2.50
C GLY A 33 6.78 -8.45 2.27
N ARG A 34 7.54 -7.51 2.86
CA ARG A 34 7.22 -6.07 2.85
C ARG A 34 7.00 -5.49 1.45
N SER A 35 7.82 -5.88 0.46
CA SER A 35 7.66 -5.41 -0.92
C SER A 35 6.33 -5.85 -1.54
N CYS A 36 5.91 -7.09 -1.27
CA CYS A 36 4.63 -7.59 -1.74
C CYS A 36 3.45 -6.88 -1.06
N VAL A 37 3.57 -6.53 0.22
CA VAL A 37 2.55 -5.71 0.92
C VAL A 37 2.42 -4.35 0.25
N VAL A 38 3.53 -3.63 0.03
CA VAL A 38 3.51 -2.32 -0.64
C VAL A 38 2.90 -2.42 -2.03
N ALA A 39 3.32 -3.40 -2.83
CA ALA A 39 2.81 -3.59 -4.19
C ALA A 39 1.31 -3.96 -4.21
N ALA A 40 0.86 -4.85 -3.32
CA ALA A 40 -0.56 -5.21 -3.20
C ALA A 40 -1.43 -4.01 -2.82
N CYS A 41 -1.02 -3.25 -1.79
CA CYS A 41 -1.71 -2.02 -1.38
C CYS A 41 -1.73 -0.99 -2.50
N PHE A 42 -0.63 -0.86 -3.26
CA PHE A 42 -0.58 0.07 -4.38
C PHE A 42 -1.53 -0.32 -5.52
N LEU A 43 -1.65 -1.60 -5.86
CA LEU A 43 -2.64 -2.07 -6.84
C LEU A 43 -4.07 -1.69 -6.41
N MET A 44 -4.41 -1.91 -5.14
CA MET A 44 -5.73 -1.54 -4.60
C MET A 44 -5.96 -0.03 -4.54
N ALA A 45 -4.90 0.77 -4.39
CA ALA A 45 -5.00 2.23 -4.43
C ALA A 45 -5.20 2.78 -5.85
N LEU A 46 -4.78 2.04 -6.88
CA LEU A 46 -4.93 2.42 -8.29
C LEU A 46 -6.23 1.91 -8.92
N ASP A 47 -6.80 0.82 -8.40
CA ASP A 47 -7.95 0.13 -8.96
C ASP A 47 -8.97 -0.21 -7.86
N SER A 48 -10.16 0.42 -7.93
CA SER A 48 -11.25 0.23 -6.98
C SER A 48 -11.85 -1.18 -7.00
N GLU A 49 -11.68 -1.92 -8.10
CA GLU A 49 -12.19 -3.29 -8.25
C GLU A 49 -11.18 -4.36 -7.81
N MET A 50 -9.95 -3.94 -7.50
CA MET A 50 -8.90 -4.82 -7.00
C MET A 50 -9.14 -5.20 -5.55
N THR A 51 -9.67 -6.40 -5.31
CA THR A 51 -9.89 -6.90 -3.94
C THR A 51 -8.56 -7.33 -3.28
N PRO A 52 -8.49 -7.39 -1.94
CA PRO A 52 -7.33 -7.92 -1.22
C PRO A 52 -6.89 -9.30 -1.71
N GLU A 53 -7.84 -10.20 -1.97
CA GLU A 53 -7.58 -11.57 -2.41
C GLU A 53 -6.89 -11.57 -3.78
N LYS A 54 -7.43 -10.81 -4.74
CA LYS A 54 -6.85 -10.67 -6.09
C LYS A 54 -5.47 -10.03 -6.03
N ALA A 55 -5.27 -9.03 -5.17
CA ALA A 55 -3.96 -8.39 -5.00
C ALA A 55 -2.93 -9.38 -4.45
N ILE A 56 -3.31 -10.20 -3.46
CA ILE A 56 -2.43 -11.24 -2.88
C ILE A 56 -2.13 -12.33 -3.91
N GLU A 57 -3.13 -12.77 -4.68
CA GLU A 57 -2.95 -13.75 -5.76
C GLU A 57 -1.94 -13.24 -6.78
N LYS A 58 -2.08 -12.00 -7.26
CA LYS A 58 -1.10 -11.37 -8.15
C LYS A 58 0.31 -11.33 -7.57
N MET A 59 0.45 -11.09 -6.26
CA MET A 59 1.77 -11.13 -5.61
C MET A 59 2.36 -12.55 -5.63
N LYS A 60 1.53 -13.58 -5.42
CA LYS A 60 1.96 -14.99 -5.45
C LYS A 60 2.30 -15.46 -6.86
N GLU A 61 1.54 -15.04 -7.87
CA GLU A 61 1.87 -15.29 -9.28
C GLU A 61 3.23 -14.69 -9.64
N LEU A 62 3.48 -13.45 -9.24
CA LEU A 62 4.69 -12.72 -9.60
C LEU A 62 5.95 -13.18 -8.83
N ARG A 63 5.81 -13.51 -7.53
CA ARG A 63 6.94 -13.74 -6.62
C ARG A 63 6.99 -15.16 -6.05
N GLY A 64 6.06 -16.02 -6.45
CA GLY A 64 5.91 -17.39 -5.99
C GLY A 64 5.00 -17.53 -4.76
N PRO A 65 4.65 -18.77 -4.39
CA PRO A 65 3.62 -19.08 -3.38
C PRO A 65 3.95 -18.56 -1.97
N ARG A 66 5.22 -18.20 -1.71
CA ARG A 66 5.69 -17.63 -0.43
C ARG A 66 5.53 -16.11 -0.33
N ALA A 67 4.96 -15.46 -1.33
CA ALA A 67 4.63 -14.04 -1.24
C ALA A 67 3.59 -13.80 -0.14
N VAL A 68 3.73 -12.70 0.60
CA VAL A 68 2.93 -12.40 1.80
C VAL A 68 3.18 -13.46 2.88
N GLN A 69 4.27 -13.27 3.63
CA GLN A 69 4.91 -14.32 4.43
C GLN A 69 4.29 -14.53 5.81
N THR A 70 3.51 -13.59 6.32
CA THR A 70 2.97 -13.65 7.69
C THR A 70 1.50 -13.26 7.75
N VAL A 71 0.77 -13.78 8.73
CA VAL A 71 -0.63 -13.42 9.00
C VAL A 71 -0.78 -11.90 9.19
N LYS A 72 0.17 -11.25 9.88
CA LYS A 72 0.18 -9.79 10.04
C LYS A 72 0.24 -9.04 8.70
N GLN A 73 0.94 -9.57 7.69
CA GLN A 73 0.99 -8.98 6.36
C GLN A 73 -0.32 -9.22 5.60
N PHE A 74 -0.88 -10.42 5.73
CA PHE A 74 -2.18 -10.77 5.14
C PHE A 74 -3.30 -9.87 5.69
N ASN A 75 -3.44 -9.76 7.01
CA ASN A 75 -4.47 -8.92 7.64
C ASN A 75 -4.30 -7.46 7.23
N TYR A 76 -3.07 -6.96 7.22
CA TYR A 76 -2.78 -5.59 6.79
C TYR A 76 -3.26 -5.29 5.35
N ILE A 77 -3.12 -6.24 4.42
CA ILE A 77 -3.63 -6.08 3.05
C ILE A 77 -5.17 -6.06 3.05
N ASN A 78 -5.81 -6.93 3.82
CA ASN A 78 -7.28 -6.96 3.91
C ASN A 78 -7.87 -5.69 4.53
N GLU A 79 -7.19 -5.14 5.53
CA GLU A 79 -7.60 -3.92 6.25
C GLU A 79 -7.19 -2.63 5.52
N PHE A 80 -6.42 -2.72 4.44
CA PHE A 80 -5.77 -1.56 3.80
C PHE A 80 -6.75 -0.45 3.41
N ARG A 81 -7.90 -0.79 2.82
CA ARG A 81 -8.87 0.22 2.36
C ARG A 81 -9.46 1.01 3.52
N GLN A 82 -9.76 0.35 4.63
CA GLN A 82 -10.22 1.01 5.85
C GLN A 82 -9.11 1.90 6.40
N THR A 83 -7.89 1.35 6.53
CA THR A 83 -6.72 2.12 6.98
C THR A 83 -6.43 3.35 6.10
N LEU A 84 -6.71 3.28 4.80
CA LEU A 84 -6.58 4.39 3.88
C LEU A 84 -7.65 5.46 4.10
N ALA A 85 -8.90 5.06 4.29
CA ALA A 85 -9.99 5.99 4.61
C ALA A 85 -9.72 6.71 5.94
N ASP A 86 -9.39 5.98 7.00
CA ASP A 86 -9.08 6.54 8.31
C ASP A 86 -7.93 7.56 8.22
N PHE A 87 -6.86 7.21 7.50
CA PHE A 87 -5.73 8.12 7.31
C PHE A 87 -6.12 9.40 6.57
N GLN A 88 -7.01 9.32 5.58
CA GLN A 88 -7.47 10.50 4.85
C GLN A 88 -8.33 11.42 5.72
N GLU A 89 -9.23 10.84 6.51
CA GLU A 89 -10.08 11.58 7.47
C GLU A 89 -9.23 12.31 8.52
N GLU A 90 -8.27 11.63 9.14
CA GLU A 90 -7.36 12.24 10.13
C GLU A 90 -6.57 13.44 9.53
N ASN A 91 -6.10 13.31 8.29
CA ASN A 91 -5.36 14.40 7.64
C ASN A 91 -6.25 15.61 7.30
N ILE A 92 -7.52 15.39 6.99
CA ILE A 92 -8.50 16.47 6.75
C ILE A 92 -8.73 17.23 8.05
N GLU A 93 -9.03 16.53 9.15
CA GLU A 93 -9.26 17.15 10.45
C GLU A 93 -8.07 17.99 10.93
N VAL A 94 -6.84 17.46 10.80
CA VAL A 94 -5.62 18.18 11.18
C VAL A 94 -5.43 19.45 10.35
N LYS A 95 -5.74 19.39 9.05
CA LYS A 95 -5.65 20.56 8.15
C LYS A 95 -6.68 21.61 8.52
N GLU A 96 -7.93 21.23 8.80
CA GLU A 96 -8.99 22.17 9.24
C GLU A 96 -8.66 22.85 10.57
N ARG A 97 -8.13 22.10 11.55
CA ARG A 97 -7.67 22.67 12.84
C ARG A 97 -6.48 23.62 12.70
N SER A 98 -5.66 23.44 11.67
CA SER A 98 -4.49 24.29 11.42
C SER A 98 -4.87 25.59 10.69
N LEU A 99 -5.96 25.59 9.91
CA LEU A 99 -6.45 26.76 9.16
C LEU A 99 -7.36 27.68 10.00
N SER A 100 -7.85 27.18 11.13
CA SER A 100 -8.72 27.92 12.07
C SER A 100 -7.93 28.70 13.14
N ARG A 101 -6.60 28.84 12.97
CA ARG A 101 -5.71 29.68 13.80
C ARG A 101 -5.15 30.85 13.02
#